data_AF-A0A2A5CQE4-F1
#
_entry.id   AF-A0A2A5CQE4-F1
#
_cell.length_a   1.000
_cell.length_b   1.000
_cell.length_c   1.000
_cell.angle_alpha   90.00
_cell.angle_beta   90.00
_cell.angle_gamma   90.00
#
_symmetry.space_group_name_H-M   'P 1'
#
loop_
_entity.id
_entity.type
_entity.pdbx_description
1 polymer ?
#
loop_
_entity_poly.entity_id
_entity_poly.type
_entity_poly.pdbx_seq_one_letter_code
_entity_poly.pdbx_strand_id
1 'polypeptide(L)'
;MNKLLSLALFVCLINITLAAPTQAAPRWQTGTMDGKIVAISPSKKVTLKIIKPKNSIWGYFIIPLTPDHTKALEKHRINPHYSFVPTYIRIDKIERRSTGKVNQYQNYISIELDGRQWDDLKKGATLSIELPDGTQYNESLRGSMKVIRRIEKDLRTP
;
A
#
# COMPACT_ATOMS: atom_id res chain seq x y z
N MET A 1 -47.02 18.12 -51.53
CA MET A 1 -45.90 17.16 -51.39
C MET A 1 -44.64 17.93 -51.79
N ASN A 2 -43.81 18.46 -50.89
CA ASN A 2 -42.80 17.72 -50.14
C ASN A 2 -42.38 18.53 -48.89
N LYS A 3 -43.17 18.50 -47.81
CA LYS A 3 -42.74 18.95 -46.46
C LYS A 3 -42.01 17.85 -45.69
N LEU A 4 -41.38 16.90 -46.40
CA LEU A 4 -40.77 15.70 -45.81
C LEU A 4 -39.24 15.73 -45.78
N LEU A 5 -38.59 16.73 -46.35
CA LEU A 5 -37.12 16.78 -46.45
C LEU A 5 -36.44 17.66 -45.39
N SER A 6 -37.18 18.46 -44.62
CA SER A 6 -36.59 19.35 -43.61
C SER A 6 -36.45 18.72 -42.22
N LEU A 7 -37.05 17.55 -41.97
CA LEU A 7 -37.11 16.95 -40.63
C LEU A 7 -36.07 15.84 -40.40
N ALA A 8 -35.19 15.58 -41.36
CA ALA A 8 -34.18 14.51 -41.27
C ALA A 8 -32.79 15.02 -40.85
N LEU A 9 -32.58 16.35 -40.76
CA LEU A 9 -31.27 16.92 -40.40
C LEU A 9 -31.11 17.28 -38.92
N PHE A 10 -32.16 17.13 -38.10
CA PHE A 10 -32.13 17.58 -36.70
C PHE A 10 -32.08 16.45 -35.65
N VAL A 11 -31.93 15.18 -36.07
CA VAL A 11 -32.01 14.03 -35.13
C VAL A 11 -30.68 13.28 -34.94
N CYS A 12 -29.62 13.60 -35.70
CA CYS A 12 -28.29 13.02 -35.47
C CYS A 12 -27.42 13.80 -34.44
N LEU A 13 -28.06 14.46 -33.47
CA LEU A 13 -27.38 15.18 -32.39
C LEU A 13 -27.79 14.61 -31.03
N ILE A 14 -27.72 13.29 -30.88
CA ILE A 14 -28.01 12.62 -29.61
C ILE A 14 -26.88 11.66 -29.30
N ASN A 15 -26.08 12.08 -28.30
CA ASN A 15 -25.32 11.26 -27.38
C ASN A 15 -24.09 10.52 -27.92
N ILE A 16 -23.03 11.29 -28.22
CA ILE A 16 -21.70 10.86 -27.79
C ILE A 16 -21.65 11.07 -26.27
N THR A 17 -22.24 10.14 -25.52
CA THR A 17 -21.92 10.01 -24.10
C THR A 17 -20.44 9.72 -24.03
N LEU A 18 -19.65 10.68 -23.57
CA LEU A 18 -18.32 10.44 -23.05
C LEU A 18 -18.47 9.40 -21.94
N ALA A 19 -18.38 8.12 -22.28
CA ALA A 19 -17.97 7.08 -21.35
C ALA A 19 -16.49 7.33 -21.06
N ALA A 20 -16.20 8.41 -20.34
CA ALA A 20 -14.93 8.51 -19.64
C ALA A 20 -14.88 7.26 -18.76
N PRO A 21 -13.91 6.35 -18.92
CA PRO A 21 -13.72 5.33 -17.91
C PRO A 21 -13.48 6.13 -16.63
N THR A 22 -14.42 6.02 -15.69
CA THR A 22 -14.18 6.47 -14.33
C THR A 22 -13.09 5.55 -13.83
N GLN A 23 -11.84 5.91 -14.10
CA GLN A 23 -10.66 5.28 -13.50
C GLN A 23 -10.83 5.54 -12.02
N ALA A 24 -11.48 4.59 -11.34
CA ALA A 24 -11.66 4.61 -9.92
C ALA A 24 -10.26 4.76 -9.34
N ALA A 25 -10.03 5.86 -8.61
CA ALA A 25 -8.73 6.13 -7.99
C ALA A 25 -8.24 4.85 -7.30
N PRO A 26 -6.96 4.47 -7.50
CA PRO A 26 -6.45 3.19 -7.04
C PRO A 26 -6.69 3.04 -5.53
N ARG A 27 -7.20 1.87 -5.14
CA ARG A 27 -7.58 1.53 -3.76
C ARG A 27 -6.74 0.36 -3.29
N TRP A 28 -6.66 0.19 -1.98
CA TRP A 28 -6.10 -1.01 -1.37
C TRP A 28 -6.80 -2.27 -1.88
N GLN A 29 -6.03 -3.34 -2.07
CA GLN A 29 -6.52 -4.63 -2.55
C GLN A 29 -6.05 -5.75 -1.63
N THR A 30 -6.77 -6.88 -1.64
CA THR A 30 -6.26 -8.13 -1.06
C THR A 30 -5.38 -8.84 -2.08
N GLY A 31 -4.28 -9.41 -1.62
CA GLY A 31 -3.47 -10.35 -2.39
C GLY A 31 -3.07 -11.55 -1.54
N THR A 32 -2.17 -12.36 -2.06
CA THR A 32 -1.62 -13.52 -1.36
C THR A 32 -0.09 -13.48 -1.39
N MET A 33 0.54 -13.83 -0.26
CA MET A 33 1.99 -13.96 -0.12
C MET A 33 2.28 -15.10 0.84
N ASP A 34 3.10 -16.06 0.43
CA ASP A 34 3.39 -17.29 1.18
C ASP A 34 2.13 -18.05 1.63
N GLY A 35 1.11 -18.10 0.77
CA GLY A 35 -0.19 -18.72 1.09
C GLY A 35 -1.05 -17.95 2.10
N LYS A 36 -0.63 -16.75 2.54
CA LYS A 36 -1.37 -15.90 3.48
C LYS A 36 -1.96 -14.69 2.77
N ILE A 37 -3.13 -14.25 3.20
CA ILE A 37 -3.78 -13.05 2.66
C ILE A 37 -3.06 -11.80 3.17
N VAL A 38 -2.79 -10.87 2.26
CA VAL A 38 -2.08 -9.61 2.53
C VAL A 38 -2.88 -8.42 1.98
N ALA A 39 -2.63 -7.23 2.52
CA ALA A 39 -3.16 -5.99 1.95
C ALA A 39 -2.09 -5.37 1.04
N ILE A 40 -2.45 -4.97 -0.17
CA ILE A 40 -1.54 -4.33 -1.12
C ILE A 40 -1.97 -2.88 -1.29
N SER A 41 -1.01 -1.97 -1.13
CA SER A 41 -1.23 -0.53 -1.28
C SER A 41 -1.63 -0.14 -2.71
N PRO A 42 -2.30 1.01 -2.91
CA PRO A 42 -2.70 1.49 -4.23
C PRO A 42 -1.56 1.60 -5.23
N SER A 43 -0.38 2.08 -4.80
CA SER A 43 0.79 2.21 -5.67
C SER A 43 1.56 0.90 -5.86
N LYS A 44 1.18 -0.16 -5.13
CA LYS A 44 1.80 -1.49 -5.07
C LYS A 44 3.25 -1.50 -4.56
N LYS A 45 3.72 -0.40 -3.96
CA LYS A 45 5.05 -0.33 -3.36
C LYS A 45 5.10 -0.90 -1.93
N VAL A 46 3.95 -1.04 -1.28
CA VAL A 46 3.87 -1.51 0.10
C VAL A 46 2.89 -2.67 0.21
N THR A 47 3.37 -3.80 0.71
CA THR A 47 2.54 -4.94 1.08
C THR A 47 2.44 -5.03 2.59
N LEU A 48 1.23 -5.11 3.12
CA LEU A 48 0.93 -5.27 4.53
C LEU A 48 0.66 -6.75 4.82
N LYS A 49 1.62 -7.41 5.47
CA LYS A 49 1.48 -8.79 5.97
C LYS A 49 1.00 -8.76 7.41
N ILE A 50 -0.17 -9.33 7.67
CA ILE A 50 -0.67 -9.50 9.03
C ILE A 50 0.00 -10.73 9.68
N ILE A 51 0.17 -10.67 11.00
CA ILE A 51 0.48 -11.85 11.81
C ILE A 51 -0.56 -11.99 12.92
N LYS A 52 -0.69 -13.20 13.50
CA LYS A 52 -1.37 -13.34 14.78
C LYS A 52 -0.63 -12.45 15.78
N PRO A 53 -1.29 -11.46 16.41
CA PRO A 53 -0.58 -10.49 17.25
C PRO A 53 0.24 -11.20 18.33
N LYS A 54 1.54 -10.88 18.40
CA LYS A 54 2.48 -11.45 19.36
C LYS A 54 3.46 -10.37 19.76
N ASN A 55 3.73 -10.24 21.06
CA ASN A 55 4.67 -9.24 21.60
C ASN A 55 4.40 -7.81 21.09
N SER A 56 3.12 -7.43 21.01
CA SER A 56 2.67 -6.12 20.49
C SER A 56 2.91 -5.87 18.99
N ILE A 57 3.43 -6.84 18.24
CA ILE A 57 3.57 -6.77 16.77
C ILE A 57 2.30 -7.34 16.13
N TRP A 58 1.69 -6.57 15.25
CA TRP A 58 0.46 -6.89 14.54
C TRP A 58 0.69 -7.27 13.08
N GLY A 59 1.79 -6.82 12.50
CA GLY A 59 2.12 -7.13 11.12
C GLY A 59 3.46 -6.56 10.70
N TYR A 60 3.70 -6.64 9.40
CA TYR A 60 4.88 -6.11 8.75
C TYR A 60 4.49 -5.37 7.48
N PHE A 61 5.08 -4.21 7.26
CA PHE A 61 5.24 -3.72 5.89
C PHE A 61 6.34 -4.51 5.20
N ILE A 62 6.07 -4.94 3.98
CA ILE A 62 7.03 -5.59 3.09
C ILE A 62 7.14 -4.69 1.87
N ILE A 63 8.33 -4.14 1.67
CA ILE A 63 8.63 -3.19 0.61
C ILE A 63 9.70 -3.81 -0.28
N PRO A 64 9.40 -4.08 -1.57
CA PRO A 64 10.38 -4.62 -2.49
C PRO A 64 11.48 -3.58 -2.74
N LEU A 65 12.71 -4.07 -2.81
CA LEU A 65 13.91 -3.30 -3.12
C LEU A 65 14.50 -3.82 -4.42
N THR A 66 15.27 -2.97 -5.11
CA THR A 66 16.18 -3.46 -6.15
C THR A 66 17.43 -4.05 -5.49
N PRO A 67 18.20 -4.91 -6.19
CA PRO A 67 19.49 -5.39 -5.66
C PRO A 67 20.44 -4.24 -5.30
N ASP A 68 20.48 -3.17 -6.09
CA ASP A 68 21.34 -2.02 -5.84
C ASP A 68 20.88 -1.21 -4.63
N HIS A 69 19.56 -1.03 -4.46
CA HIS A 69 19.00 -0.38 -3.28
C HIS A 69 19.28 -1.21 -2.01
N THR A 70 19.15 -2.52 -2.09
CA THR A 70 19.49 -3.46 -1.01
C THR A 70 20.94 -3.31 -0.56
N LYS A 71 21.89 -3.20 -1.52
CA LYS A 71 23.30 -2.93 -1.22
C LYS A 71 23.52 -1.55 -0.63
N ALA A 72 22.84 -0.53 -1.18
CA ALA A 72 22.97 0.85 -0.70
C ALA A 72 22.55 0.98 0.77
N LEU A 73 21.57 0.20 1.23
CA LEU A 73 21.13 0.19 2.62
C LEU A 73 22.14 -0.45 3.60
N GLU A 74 23.14 -1.19 3.13
CA GLU A 74 24.14 -1.81 4.01
C GLU A 74 24.93 -0.79 4.83
N LYS A 75 25.23 0.37 4.23
CA LYS A 75 25.95 1.47 4.92
C LYS A 75 25.14 2.12 6.03
N HIS A 76 23.83 1.84 6.10
CA HIS A 76 22.91 2.41 7.09
C HIS A 76 22.51 1.39 8.17
N ARG A 77 23.18 0.23 8.22
CA ARG A 77 22.94 -0.75 9.27
C ARG A 77 23.23 -0.16 10.64
N ILE A 78 22.32 -0.40 11.58
CA ILE A 78 22.49 -0.01 12.99
C ILE A 78 23.69 -0.73 13.59
N ASN A 79 23.93 -1.97 13.16
CA ASN A 79 25.11 -2.76 13.51
C ASN A 79 25.59 -3.48 12.23
N PRO A 80 26.88 -3.39 11.87
CA PRO A 80 27.42 -3.98 10.63
C PRO A 80 27.10 -5.46 10.42
N HIS A 81 26.98 -6.24 11.51
CA HIS A 81 26.74 -7.68 11.47
C HIS A 81 25.26 -8.06 11.31
N TYR A 82 24.33 -7.11 11.49
CA TYR A 82 22.90 -7.38 11.39
C TYR A 82 22.26 -6.57 10.26
N SER A 83 21.24 -7.13 9.61
CA SER A 83 20.56 -6.48 8.49
C SER A 83 19.48 -5.48 8.90
N PHE A 84 19.64 -4.83 10.06
CA PHE A 84 18.68 -3.86 10.59
C PHE A 84 19.08 -2.44 10.27
N VAL A 85 18.15 -1.65 9.75
CA VAL A 85 18.32 -0.24 9.42
C VAL A 85 17.23 0.61 10.09
N PRO A 86 17.50 1.87 10.47
CA PRO A 86 16.47 2.74 11.02
C PRO A 86 15.50 3.14 9.91
N THR A 87 14.21 3.18 10.23
CA THR A 87 13.14 3.58 9.30
C THR A 87 12.14 4.48 10.01
N TYR A 88 11.39 5.28 9.26
CA TYR A 88 10.32 6.12 9.83
C TYR A 88 8.99 5.77 9.17
N ILE A 89 7.96 5.60 10.00
CA ILE A 89 6.58 5.40 9.53
C ILE A 89 5.81 6.64 9.95
N ARG A 90 5.21 7.32 8.97
CA ARG A 90 4.32 8.46 9.19
C ARG A 90 2.94 8.10 8.66
N ILE A 91 1.95 8.11 9.56
CA ILE A 91 0.54 7.98 9.18
C ILE A 91 -0.10 9.33 9.47
N ASP A 92 -0.58 9.98 8.42
CA ASP A 92 -0.98 11.39 8.43
C ASP A 92 0.12 12.30 9.00
N LYS A 93 -0.09 12.85 10.20
CA LYS A 93 0.88 13.75 10.88
C LYS A 93 1.65 13.06 12.00
N ILE A 94 1.37 11.78 12.27
CA ILE A 94 1.98 11.05 13.38
C ILE A 94 3.16 10.26 12.82
N GLU A 95 4.35 10.71 13.15
CA GLU A 95 5.59 10.03 12.83
C GLU A 95 6.04 9.12 13.99
N ARG A 96 6.51 7.93 13.66
CA ARG A 96 7.11 6.99 14.60
C ARG A 96 8.36 6.40 13.99
N ARG A 97 9.43 6.34 14.79
CA ARG A 97 10.64 5.61 14.44
C ARG A 97 10.37 4.11 14.53
N SER A 98 10.91 3.35 13.59
CA SER A 98 10.84 1.90 13.56
C SER A 98 12.17 1.33 13.07
N THR A 99 12.30 0.00 13.09
CA THR A 99 13.46 -0.70 12.56
C THR A 99 13.02 -1.59 11.41
N GLY A 100 13.67 -1.44 10.27
CA GLY A 100 13.47 -2.30 9.12
C GLY A 100 14.53 -3.39 9.06
N LYS A 101 14.11 -4.63 8.83
CA LYS A 101 15.00 -5.76 8.54
C LYS A 101 15.12 -5.92 7.03
N VAL A 102 16.31 -5.74 6.49
CA VAL A 102 16.62 -5.94 5.08
C VAL A 102 16.85 -7.43 4.84
N ASN A 103 16.16 -7.99 3.85
CA ASN A 103 16.43 -9.32 3.31
C ASN A 103 17.22 -9.17 2.01
N GLN A 104 18.48 -9.57 2.06
CA GLN A 104 19.41 -9.34 0.95
C GLN A 104 19.24 -10.32 -0.21
N TYR A 105 18.69 -11.51 0.07
CA TYR A 105 18.52 -12.55 -0.92
C TYR A 105 17.25 -12.33 -1.74
N GLN A 106 16.18 -11.89 -1.07
CA GLN A 106 14.87 -11.68 -1.69
C GLN A 106 14.62 -10.21 -2.03
N ASN A 107 15.57 -9.32 -1.76
CA ASN A 107 15.53 -7.89 -2.05
C ASN A 107 14.23 -7.23 -1.57
N TYR A 108 14.00 -7.26 -0.26
CA TYR A 108 12.92 -6.49 0.37
C TYR A 108 13.35 -6.01 1.75
N ILE A 109 12.64 -5.03 2.28
CA ILE A 109 12.72 -4.64 3.69
C ILE A 109 11.40 -4.93 4.38
N SER A 110 11.47 -5.56 5.55
CA SER A 110 10.32 -5.77 6.44
C SER A 110 10.37 -4.83 7.63
N ILE A 111 9.30 -4.06 7.86
CA ILE A 111 9.22 -3.12 8.98
C ILE A 111 8.06 -3.52 9.88
N GLU A 112 8.32 -3.68 11.17
CA GLU A 112 7.32 -4.06 12.16
C GLU A 112 6.24 -3.00 12.33
N LEU A 113 5.00 -3.48 12.53
CA LEU A 113 3.85 -2.66 12.84
C LEU A 113 3.30 -3.00 14.21
N ASP A 114 3.20 -1.99 15.07
CA ASP A 114 2.52 -2.11 16.34
C ASP A 114 0.99 -1.95 16.19
N GLY A 115 0.26 -2.21 17.28
CA GLY A 115 -1.20 -2.09 17.28
C GLY A 115 -1.73 -0.68 17.03
N ARG A 116 -0.99 0.36 17.44
CA ARG A 116 -1.42 1.76 17.24
C ARG A 116 -1.28 2.14 15.77
N GLN A 117 -0.15 1.83 15.15
CA GLN A 117 0.08 2.01 13.72
C GLN A 117 -0.94 1.20 12.91
N TRP A 118 -1.22 -0.04 13.32
CA TRP A 118 -2.25 -0.87 12.70
C TRP A 118 -3.64 -0.23 12.73
N ASP A 119 -4.03 0.35 13.86
CA ASP A 119 -5.28 1.09 13.99
C ASP A 119 -5.28 2.39 13.19
N ASP A 120 -4.16 3.11 13.18
CA ASP A 120 -3.97 4.32 12.39
C ASP A 120 -4.10 4.04 10.88
N LEU A 121 -3.62 2.89 10.38
CA LEU A 121 -3.81 2.48 8.99
C LEU A 121 -5.27 2.31 8.57
N LYS A 122 -6.17 1.98 9.51
CA LYS A 122 -7.61 1.80 9.24
C LYS A 122 -8.38 3.10 9.20
N LYS A 123 -7.89 4.17 9.83
CA LYS A 123 -8.62 5.46 9.95
C LYS A 123 -7.92 6.64 9.28
N GLY A 124 -6.63 6.51 8.97
CA GLY A 124 -5.83 7.58 8.39
C GLY A 124 -6.11 7.80 6.91
N ALA A 125 -5.53 8.86 6.37
CA ALA A 125 -5.65 9.25 4.96
C ALA A 125 -4.39 8.94 4.14
N THR A 126 -3.22 9.05 4.77
CA THR A 126 -1.91 8.94 4.12
C THR A 126 -0.94 8.10 4.93
N LEU A 127 -0.09 7.36 4.23
CA LEU A 127 1.03 6.60 4.77
C LEU A 127 2.30 7.04 4.05
N SER A 128 3.35 7.32 4.80
CA SER A 128 4.70 7.56 4.29
C SER A 128 5.66 6.67 5.06
N ILE A 129 6.52 5.96 4.34
CA ILE A 129 7.61 5.17 4.91
C ILE A 129 8.92 5.71 4.36
N GLU A 130 9.82 6.10 5.25
CA GLU A 130 11.13 6.66 4.90
C GLU A 130 12.25 5.70 5.31
N LEU A 131 13.13 5.44 4.35
CA LEU A 131 14.36 4.67 4.52
C LEU A 131 15.55 5.60 4.78
N PRO A 132 16.65 5.10 5.36
CA PRO A 132 17.73 5.96 5.85
C PRO A 132 18.59 6.60 4.75
N ASP A 133 18.40 6.19 3.50
CA ASP A 133 19.02 6.82 2.33
C ASP A 133 18.16 7.96 1.76
N GLY A 134 17.04 8.30 2.41
CA GLY A 134 16.09 9.33 2.00
C GLY A 134 14.99 8.81 1.08
N THR A 135 14.98 7.52 0.72
CA THR A 135 13.92 6.95 -0.11
C THR A 135 12.58 6.99 0.63
N GLN A 136 11.55 7.51 -0.03
CA GLN A 136 10.19 7.61 0.52
C GLN A 136 9.17 6.80 -0.28
N TYR A 137 8.32 6.08 0.46
CA TYR A 137 7.18 5.34 -0.05
C TYR A 137 5.89 5.97 0.45
N ASN A 138 5.24 6.74 -0.42
CA ASN A 138 4.02 7.47 -0.11
C ASN A 138 2.81 6.73 -0.68
N GLU A 139 1.80 6.49 0.15
CA GLU A 139 0.61 5.74 -0.16
C GLU A 139 -0.65 6.45 0.33
N SER A 140 -1.72 6.37 -0.46
CA SER A 140 -3.05 6.72 0.03
C SER A 140 -3.61 5.60 0.89
N LEU A 141 -4.20 5.91 2.03
CA LEU A 141 -4.94 4.95 2.86
C LEU A 141 -6.41 4.80 2.45
N ARG A 142 -6.82 5.37 1.30
CA ARG A 142 -8.20 5.25 0.83
C ARG A 142 -8.59 3.78 0.61
N GLY A 143 -9.55 3.32 1.41
CA GLY A 143 -10.07 1.95 1.33
C GLY A 143 -9.25 0.90 2.09
N SER A 144 -8.17 1.29 2.78
CA SER A 144 -7.34 0.40 3.61
C SER A 144 -8.19 -0.32 4.65
N MET A 145 -9.07 0.41 5.35
CA MET A 145 -9.96 -0.10 6.40
C MET A 145 -10.71 -1.38 6.01
N LYS A 146 -11.32 -1.37 4.81
CA LYS A 146 -12.14 -2.49 4.35
C LYS A 146 -11.28 -3.73 4.10
N VAL A 147 -10.09 -3.54 3.53
CA VAL A 147 -9.15 -4.62 3.23
C VAL A 147 -8.53 -5.16 4.51
N ILE A 148 -8.04 -4.27 5.39
CA ILE A 148 -7.44 -4.64 6.68
C ILE A 148 -8.45 -5.41 7.54
N ARG A 149 -9.69 -4.94 7.68
CA ARG A 149 -10.73 -5.66 8.43
C ARG A 149 -11.08 -7.02 7.84
N ARG A 150 -10.99 -7.20 6.52
CA ARG A 150 -11.18 -8.50 5.89
C ARG A 150 -10.08 -9.46 6.31
N ILE A 151 -8.83 -9.01 6.23
CA ILE A 151 -7.64 -9.78 6.61
C ILE A 151 -7.67 -10.14 8.11
N GLU A 152 -8.10 -9.21 8.97
CA GLU A 152 -8.28 -9.47 10.42
C GLU A 152 -9.30 -10.59 10.70
N LYS A 153 -10.36 -10.72 9.88
CA LYS A 153 -11.36 -11.79 10.03
C LYS A 153 -10.77 -13.14 9.66
N ASP A 154 -10.01 -13.21 8.57
CA ASP A 154 -9.44 -14.48 8.11
C ASP A 154 -8.46 -15.07 9.14
N LEU A 155 -7.69 -14.23 9.85
CA LEU A 155 -6.81 -14.68 10.95
C LEU A 155 -7.53 -15.26 12.17
N ARG A 156 -8.83 -14.99 12.34
CA ARG A 156 -9.63 -15.51 13.47
C ARG A 156 -10.24 -16.87 13.16
N THR A 157 -10.17 -17.31 11.91
CA THR A 157 -10.69 -18.62 11.50
C THR A 157 -9.61 -19.67 11.78
N PRO A 158 -9.91 -20.71 12.59
CA PRO A 158 -8.95 -21.73 13.00
C PRO A 158 -8.42 -22.57 11.84
#